data_AF-B2XXN4-F1
#
_entry.id   AF-B2XXN4-F1
#
_cell.length_a   1.000
_cell.length_b   1.000
_cell.length_c   1.000
_cell.angle_alpha   90.00
_cell.angle_beta   90.00
_cell.angle_gamma   90.00
#
_symmetry.space_group_name_H-M   'P 1'
#
loop_
_entity.id
_entity.type
_entity.pdbx_description
1 polymer ?
#
loop_
_entity_poly.entity_id
_entity_poly.type
_entity_poly.pdbx_seq_one_letter_code
_entity_poly.pdbx_strand_id
1 'polypeptide(L)'
;RYWGAPIPMVTLEDGTVLPTPEDQLPVILPEDVVMDGITSPIKADPEWAKTTVNGMPALRETDTFDTFMESSWYYARYTCPQYQEGMLDSKAANYWLPVDIYIGGIEHAIMHLLYFRFFHKLMRDAGMVTSD
;
A
#
# COMPACT_ATOMS: atom_id res chain seq x y z
N ARG A 1 8.24 -4.18 10.24
CA ARG A 1 7.42 -4.25 11.49
C ARG A 1 6.21 -5.14 11.20
N TYR A 2 5.38 -5.48 12.19
CA TYR A 2 4.15 -6.24 11.92
C TYR A 2 2.97 -5.35 11.51
N TRP A 3 2.68 -4.28 12.26
CA TRP A 3 1.45 -3.50 12.04
C TRP A 3 1.63 -2.49 10.91
N GLY A 4 1.28 -2.92 9.70
CA GLY A 4 1.30 -2.14 8.46
C GLY A 4 0.82 -3.00 7.29
N ALA A 5 0.58 -2.39 6.13
CA ALA A 5 0.19 -3.14 4.94
C ALA A 5 1.35 -4.04 4.46
N PRO A 6 1.14 -5.36 4.25
CA PRO A 6 2.17 -6.24 3.70
C PRO A 6 2.63 -5.79 2.31
N ILE A 7 3.94 -5.83 2.07
CA ILE A 7 4.50 -5.49 0.76
C ILE A 7 4.12 -6.61 -0.25
N PRO A 8 3.46 -6.29 -1.38
CA PRO A 8 2.97 -7.28 -2.33
C PRO A 8 4.08 -7.76 -3.28
N MET A 9 5.11 -8.38 -2.72
CA MET A 9 6.21 -9.01 -3.44
C MET A 9 6.33 -10.48 -3.01
N VAL A 10 6.78 -11.32 -3.93
CA VAL A 10 7.07 -12.73 -3.69
C VAL A 10 8.43 -13.13 -4.26
N THR A 11 9.05 -14.13 -3.64
CA THR A 11 10.29 -14.75 -4.09
C THR A 11 10.02 -16.20 -4.45
N LEU A 12 10.32 -16.61 -5.68
CA LEU A 12 10.23 -18.00 -6.13
C LEU A 12 11.38 -18.84 -5.56
N GLU A 13 11.26 -20.17 -5.61
CA GLU A 13 12.33 -21.09 -5.17
C GLU A 13 13.67 -20.88 -5.89
N ASP A 14 13.64 -20.42 -7.14
CA ASP A 14 14.85 -20.12 -7.93
C ASP A 14 15.51 -18.79 -7.54
N GLY A 15 14.94 -18.04 -6.60
CA GLY A 15 15.42 -16.74 -6.13
C GLY A 15 14.89 -15.54 -6.93
N THR A 16 14.05 -15.75 -7.95
CA THR A 16 13.42 -14.67 -8.71
C THR A 16 12.42 -13.92 -7.84
N VAL A 17 12.55 -12.59 -7.80
CA VAL A 17 11.62 -11.70 -7.09
C VAL A 17 10.66 -11.06 -8.09
N LEU A 18 9.36 -11.14 -7.82
CA LEU A 18 8.33 -10.52 -8.65
C LEU A 18 7.17 -9.96 -7.80
N PRO A 19 6.34 -9.06 -8.36
CA PRO A 19 5.13 -8.61 -7.69
C PRO A 19 4.17 -9.77 -7.41
N THR A 20 3.43 -9.69 -6.30
CA THR A 20 2.32 -10.59 -6.05
C THR A 20 1.31 -10.49 -7.20
N PRO A 21 0.87 -11.62 -7.80
CA PRO A 21 -0.17 -11.62 -8.84
C PRO A 21 -1.45 -10.90 -8.41
N GLU A 22 -2.14 -10.24 -9.36
CA GLU A 22 -3.35 -9.44 -9.07
C GLU A 22 -4.47 -10.28 -8.43
N ASP A 23 -4.60 -11.55 -8.79
CA ASP A 23 -5.58 -12.49 -8.25
C ASP A 23 -5.27 -12.94 -6.80
N GLN A 24 -4.09 -12.60 -6.28
CA GLN A 24 -3.67 -12.83 -4.90
C GLN A 24 -3.68 -11.54 -4.06
N LEU A 25 -4.17 -10.42 -4.62
CA LEU A 25 -4.36 -9.18 -3.87
C LEU A 25 -5.77 -9.14 -3.25
N PRO A 26 -5.92 -8.53 -2.06
CA PRO A 26 -4.86 -8.01 -1.19
C PRO A 26 -4.11 -9.12 -0.43
N VAL A 27 -2.83 -8.88 -0.13
CA VAL A 27 -2.10 -9.70 0.86
C VAL A 27 -2.58 -9.29 2.26
N ILE A 28 -3.51 -10.07 2.82
CA ILE A 28 -4.15 -9.74 4.10
C ILE A 28 -3.18 -9.97 5.25
N LEU A 29 -2.97 -8.92 6.06
CA LEU A 29 -2.29 -9.04 7.35
C LEU A 29 -3.21 -9.78 8.34
N PRO A 30 -2.77 -10.87 8.98
CA PRO A 30 -3.60 -11.61 9.93
C PRO A 30 -3.76 -10.76 11.19
N GLU A 31 -4.98 -10.43 11.61
CA GLU A 31 -5.21 -9.54 12.77
C GLU A 31 -5.19 -10.28 14.13
N ASP A 32 -5.52 -11.58 14.13
CA ASP A 32 -5.49 -12.41 15.34
C ASP A 32 -4.09 -13.01 15.54
N VAL A 33 -3.25 -12.28 16.27
CA VAL A 33 -1.85 -12.67 16.54
C VAL A 33 -1.48 -12.45 18.00
N VAL A 34 -0.49 -13.21 18.46
CA VAL A 34 0.16 -12.99 19.76
C VAL A 34 1.50 -12.30 19.54
N MET A 35 1.71 -11.19 20.22
CA MET A 35 2.96 -10.41 20.16
C MET A 35 3.93 -10.86 21.26
N ASP A 36 5.12 -11.30 20.86
CA ASP A 36 6.22 -11.59 21.81
C ASP A 36 7.07 -10.33 22.14
N GLY A 37 6.88 -9.25 21.37
CA GLY A 37 7.61 -7.98 21.51
C GLY A 37 8.99 -7.95 20.84
N ILE A 38 9.44 -9.05 20.23
CA ILE A 38 10.77 -9.21 19.62
C ILE A 38 10.64 -9.38 18.11
N THR A 39 9.81 -10.33 17.69
CA THR A 39 9.69 -10.73 16.29
C THR A 39 8.30 -10.40 15.77
N SER A 40 8.22 -9.94 14.53
CA SER A 40 6.93 -9.79 13.86
C SER A 40 6.22 -11.16 13.77
N PRO A 41 4.93 -11.28 14.12
CA PRO A 41 4.21 -12.55 14.02
C PRO A 41 4.27 -13.21 12.64
N ILE A 42 4.18 -12.41 11.56
CA ILE A 42 4.29 -12.90 10.17
C ILE A 42 5.72 -13.30 9.76
N LYS A 43 6.73 -12.94 10.55
CA LYS A 43 8.11 -13.46 10.41
C LYS A 43 8.34 -14.70 11.27
N ALA A 44 7.68 -14.78 12.43
CA ALA A 44 7.79 -15.89 13.35
C ALA A 44 7.03 -17.13 12.86
N ASP A 45 5.91 -16.94 12.14
CA ASP A 45 5.15 -18.00 11.51
C ASP A 45 5.60 -18.23 10.05
N PRO A 46 6.41 -19.26 9.77
CA PRO A 46 6.89 -19.53 8.41
C PRO A 46 5.77 -20.00 7.47
N GLU A 47 4.62 -20.43 7.98
CA GLU A 47 3.51 -20.85 7.12
C GLU A 47 2.80 -19.65 6.49
N TRP A 48 2.75 -18.50 7.17
CA TRP A 48 2.12 -17.29 6.62
C TRP A 48 2.79 -16.81 5.33
N ALA A 49 4.12 -16.92 5.26
CA ALA A 49 4.89 -16.49 4.10
C ALA A 49 4.72 -17.44 2.90
N LYS A 50 4.37 -18.72 3.11
CA LYS A 50 4.26 -19.69 2.01
C LYS A 50 3.07 -19.36 1.11
N THR A 51 3.31 -19.37 -0.19
CA THR A 51 2.28 -19.23 -1.22
C THR A 51 2.67 -20.03 -2.47
N THR A 52 1.85 -19.94 -3.52
CA THR A 52 2.13 -20.56 -4.82
C THR A 52 1.89 -19.53 -5.91
N VAL A 53 2.82 -19.41 -6.85
CA VAL A 53 2.70 -18.55 -8.03
C VAL A 53 3.03 -19.35 -9.27
N ASN A 54 2.11 -19.34 -10.25
CA ASN A 54 2.22 -20.14 -11.48
C ASN A 54 2.48 -21.63 -11.24
N GLY A 55 1.91 -22.19 -10.17
CA GLY A 55 2.08 -23.60 -9.77
C GLY A 55 3.41 -23.91 -9.09
N MET A 56 4.29 -22.92 -8.90
CA MET A 56 5.57 -23.07 -8.20
C MET A 56 5.45 -22.54 -6.75
N PRO A 57 6.07 -23.20 -5.77
CA PRO A 57 6.18 -22.65 -4.42
C PRO A 57 6.88 -21.29 -4.42
N ALA A 58 6.43 -20.39 -3.56
CA ALA A 58 6.99 -19.06 -3.40
C ALA A 58 6.84 -18.58 -1.94
N LEU A 59 7.60 -17.57 -1.57
CA LEU A 59 7.54 -16.90 -0.27
C LEU A 59 7.14 -15.45 -0.44
N ARG A 60 6.12 -15.01 0.30
CA ARG A 60 5.70 -13.60 0.40
C ARG A 60 6.73 -12.79 1.19
N GLU A 61 6.89 -11.52 0.83
CA GLU A 61 7.61 -10.57 1.65
C GLU A 61 6.92 -10.43 3.03
N THR A 62 7.73 -10.37 4.08
CA THR A 62 7.28 -10.28 5.48
C THR A 62 7.47 -8.90 6.07
N ASP A 63 8.12 -8.00 5.32
CA ASP A 63 8.11 -6.58 5.61
C ASP A 63 6.79 -5.91 5.22
N THR A 64 6.51 -4.82 5.92
CA THR A 64 5.32 -4.00 5.77
C THR A 64 5.72 -2.59 5.32
N PHE A 65 4.83 -1.91 4.61
CA PHE A 65 5.07 -0.54 4.18
C PHE A 65 5.30 0.42 5.36
N ASP A 66 6.05 1.49 5.10
CA ASP A 66 6.04 2.66 5.97
C ASP A 66 4.62 3.27 5.95
N THR A 67 4.13 3.64 7.13
CA THR A 67 2.85 4.34 7.34
C THR A 67 2.66 5.62 6.53
N PHE A 68 3.74 6.23 6.02
CA PHE A 68 3.61 7.33 5.06
C PHE A 68 3.00 6.89 3.72
N MET A 69 3.06 5.60 3.38
CA MET A 69 2.43 5.06 2.18
C MET A 69 0.92 5.34 2.19
N GLU A 70 0.23 5.03 3.29
CA GLU A 70 -1.23 5.24 3.38
C GLU A 70 -1.59 6.74 3.44
N SER A 71 -0.84 7.54 4.19
CA SER A 71 -1.12 8.98 4.31
C SER A 71 -0.78 9.79 3.05
N SER A 72 -0.10 9.20 2.08
CA SER A 72 0.29 9.90 0.84
C SER A 72 -0.81 10.03 -0.20
N TRP A 73 -1.92 9.28 -0.08
CA TRP A 73 -2.99 9.28 -1.11
C TRP A 73 -4.42 9.25 -0.55
N TYR A 74 -4.61 9.19 0.77
CA TYR A 74 -5.93 9.13 1.41
C TYR A 74 -6.89 10.26 0.99
N TYR A 75 -6.37 11.48 0.78
CA TYR A 75 -7.15 12.65 0.35
C TYR A 75 -7.85 12.42 -0.99
N ALA A 76 -7.20 11.70 -1.92
CA ALA A 76 -7.80 11.34 -3.19
C ALA A 76 -8.82 10.22 -3.00
N ARG A 77 -8.53 9.24 -2.13
CA ARG A 77 -9.46 8.13 -1.86
C ARG A 77 -10.77 8.58 -1.20
N TYR A 78 -10.74 9.67 -0.42
CA TYR A 78 -11.97 10.26 0.13
C TYR A 78 -12.98 10.71 -0.92
N THR A 79 -12.56 10.97 -2.16
CA THR A 79 -13.45 11.36 -3.24
C THR A 79 -14.34 10.19 -3.71
N CYS A 80 -13.90 8.94 -3.49
CA CYS A 80 -14.55 7.72 -3.96
C CYS A 80 -14.27 6.51 -3.04
N PRO A 81 -14.60 6.57 -1.74
CA PRO A 81 -14.11 5.61 -0.73
C PRO A 81 -14.60 4.18 -0.94
N GLN A 82 -15.78 4.01 -1.54
CA GLN A 82 -16.43 2.71 -1.78
C GLN A 82 -16.18 2.16 -3.20
N TYR A 83 -15.34 2.82 -4.01
CA TYR A 83 -15.07 2.40 -5.38
C TYR A 83 -14.25 1.10 -5.42
N GLN A 84 -14.75 0.06 -6.09
CA GLN A 84 -14.16 -1.29 -6.07
C GLN A 84 -13.40 -1.67 -7.34
N GLU A 85 -13.51 -0.88 -8.41
CA GLU A 85 -12.90 -1.21 -9.72
C GLU A 85 -11.46 -0.69 -9.86
N GLY A 86 -10.91 -0.06 -8.82
CA GLY A 86 -9.54 0.43 -8.81
C GLY A 86 -9.23 1.35 -7.64
N MET A 87 -8.04 1.99 -7.69
CA MET A 87 -7.58 2.91 -6.65
C MET A 87 -8.45 4.17 -6.56
N LEU A 88 -8.87 4.74 -7.70
CA LEU A 88 -9.73 5.93 -7.78
C LEU A 88 -10.74 5.82 -8.92
N ASP A 89 -11.95 6.33 -8.71
CA ASP A 89 -12.80 6.80 -9.81
C ASP A 89 -12.28 8.18 -10.24
N SER A 90 -11.62 8.23 -11.40
CA SER A 90 -11.04 9.48 -11.93
C SER A 90 -12.07 10.59 -12.13
N LYS A 91 -13.35 10.29 -12.36
CA LYS A 91 -14.37 11.34 -12.50
C LYS A 91 -14.64 12.00 -11.15
N ALA A 92 -14.85 11.20 -10.12
CA ALA A 92 -15.04 11.70 -8.76
C ALA A 92 -13.79 12.43 -8.24
N ALA A 93 -12.61 11.86 -8.46
CA ALA A 93 -11.35 12.47 -8.03
C ALA A 93 -11.13 13.85 -8.68
N ASN A 94 -11.30 13.97 -9.99
CA ASN A 94 -11.10 15.24 -10.71
C ASN A 94 -12.20 16.28 -10.47
N TYR A 95 -13.37 15.88 -9.95
CA TYR A 95 -14.40 16.82 -9.51
C TYR A 95 -13.99 17.52 -8.20
N TRP A 96 -13.40 16.77 -7.26
CA TRP A 96 -13.06 17.26 -5.92
C TRP A 96 -11.63 17.78 -5.77
N LEU A 97 -10.70 17.34 -6.62
CA LEU A 97 -9.29 17.72 -6.55
C LEU A 97 -8.96 18.87 -7.52
N PRO A 98 -7.99 19.73 -7.17
CA PRO A 98 -7.11 19.66 -5.99
C PRO A 98 -7.79 20.11 -4.68
N VAL A 99 -7.19 19.75 -3.54
CA VAL A 99 -7.66 20.23 -2.22
C VAL A 99 -7.49 21.75 -2.14
N ASP A 100 -8.58 22.49 -1.89
CA ASP A 100 -8.56 23.96 -1.81
C ASP A 100 -7.72 24.49 -0.64
N ILE A 101 -7.90 23.89 0.54
CA ILE A 101 -7.17 24.23 1.75
C ILE A 101 -6.83 22.97 2.53
N TYR A 102 -5.55 22.79 2.82
CA TYR A 102 -5.04 21.68 3.61
C TYR A 102 -4.42 22.20 4.89
N ILE A 103 -5.02 21.84 6.03
CA ILE A 103 -4.65 22.35 7.35
C ILE A 103 -3.89 21.26 8.10
N GLY A 104 -2.67 21.57 8.55
CA GLY A 104 -1.82 20.64 9.29
C GLY A 104 -0.72 21.36 10.07
N GLY A 105 -0.09 20.64 11.01
CA GLY A 105 1.03 21.15 11.80
C GLY A 105 2.34 21.21 11.01
N ILE A 106 3.25 22.11 11.41
CA ILE A 106 4.52 22.34 10.71
C ILE A 106 5.49 21.16 10.80
N GLU A 107 5.29 20.25 11.76
CA GLU A 107 6.01 18.98 11.89
C GLU A 107 5.91 18.09 10.63
N HIS A 108 4.88 18.29 9.81
CA HIS A 108 4.66 17.53 8.59
C HIS A 108 5.29 18.16 7.33
N ALA A 109 6.01 19.28 7.46
CA ALA A 109 6.44 20.10 6.33
C ALA A 109 7.38 19.40 5.33
N ILE A 110 8.27 18.50 5.79
CA ILE A 110 9.32 17.91 4.94
C ILE A 110 8.99 16.47 4.50
N MET A 111 8.42 15.65 5.38
CA MET A 111 8.12 14.24 5.06
C MET A 111 6.75 14.11 4.40
N HIS A 112 5.69 14.11 5.22
CA HIS A 112 4.30 13.93 4.76
C HIS A 112 3.95 14.78 3.54
N LEU A 113 4.16 16.10 3.60
CA LEU A 113 3.80 16.99 2.48
C LEU A 113 4.64 16.75 1.22
N LEU A 114 5.85 16.23 1.35
CA LEU A 114 6.65 15.83 0.18
C LEU A 114 6.13 14.52 -0.42
N TYR A 115 5.85 13.50 0.41
CA TYR A 115 5.31 12.23 -0.07
C TYR A 115 3.91 12.38 -0.67
N PHE A 116 3.04 13.19 -0.08
CA PHE A 116 1.74 13.58 -0.62
C PHE A 116 1.85 14.15 -2.03
N ARG A 117 2.76 15.11 -2.25
CA ARG A 117 2.97 15.75 -3.55
C ARG A 117 3.57 14.78 -4.56
N PHE A 118 4.48 13.93 -4.12
CA PHE A 118 5.07 12.88 -4.95
C PHE A 118 4.00 11.88 -5.41
N PHE A 119 3.16 11.39 -4.50
CA PHE A 119 2.06 10.48 -4.82
C PHE A 119 1.01 11.11 -5.73
N HIS A 120 0.68 12.40 -5.55
CA HIS A 120 -0.21 13.11 -6.48
C HIS A 120 0.30 13.01 -7.92
N LYS A 121 1.61 13.22 -8.11
CA LYS A 121 2.24 13.18 -9.44
C LYS A 121 2.32 11.76 -10.00
N LEU A 122 2.60 10.75 -9.16
CA LEU A 122 2.49 9.35 -9.59
C LEU A 122 1.06 9.01 -10.04
N MET A 123 0.05 9.46 -9.28
CA MET A 123 -1.35 9.22 -9.64
C MET A 123 -1.73 9.94 -10.94
N ARG A 124 -1.23 11.16 -11.15
CA ARG A 124 -1.41 11.92 -12.39
C ARG A 124 -0.75 11.21 -13.58
N ASP A 125 0.48 10.75 -13.42
CA ASP A 125 1.24 10.08 -14.48
C ASP A 125 0.64 8.70 -14.82
N ALA A 126 -0.05 8.07 -13.86
CA ALA A 126 -0.88 6.89 -14.08
C ALA A 126 -2.29 7.20 -14.65
N GLY A 127 -2.61 8.46 -14.95
CA GLY A 127 -3.87 8.88 -15.55
C GLY A 127 -5.07 8.94 -14.60
N MET A 128 -4.85 8.85 -13.28
CA MET A 128 -5.94 8.81 -12.29
C MET A 128 -6.48 10.19 -11.92
N VAL A 129 -5.62 11.22 -11.92
CA VAL A 129 -5.96 12.63 -11.63
C VAL A 129 -5.38 13.56 -12.70
N THR A 130 -5.96 14.74 -12.87
CA THR A 130 -5.54 15.74 -13.88
C THR A 130 -4.99 17.03 -13.30
N SER A 131 -5.09 17.22 -11.98
CA SER A 131 -4.51 18.35 -11.26
C SER A 131 -3.02 18.15 -10.96
N ASP A 132 -2.37 19.18 -10.42
CA ASP A 132 -0.93 19.25 -10.18
C ASP A 132 -0.51 19.39 -8.72
#